data_AF-A0AAW9ED30-F1
#
_entry.id   AF-A0AAW9ED30-F1
#
_cell.length_a   1.000
_cell.length_b   1.000
_cell.length_c   1.000
_cell.angle_alpha   90.00
_cell.angle_beta   90.00
_cell.angle_gamma   90.00
#
_symmetry.space_group_name_H-M   'P 1'
#
loop_
_entity.id
_entity.type
_entity.pdbx_description
1 polymer ?
#
loop_
_entity_poly.entity_id
_entity_poly.type
_entity_poly.pdbx_seq_one_letter_code
_entity_poly.pdbx_strand_id
1 'polypeptide(L)' 'MSKISWYCLPYSGGSAAMYYKWRSVLADNITLRPLEPSGRGTRIRQPLCLT' A
#
# COMPACT_ATOMS: atom_id res chain seq x y z
N MET A 1 20.40 12.76 -4.68
CA MET A 1 19.01 13.01 -4.26
C MET A 1 18.66 12.05 -3.13
N SER A 2 18.07 12.55 -2.04
CA SER A 2 17.64 11.73 -0.91
C SER A 2 16.39 10.93 -1.29
N LYS A 3 16.39 9.62 -1.03
CA LYS A 3 15.28 8.72 -1.37
C LYS A 3 14.24 8.76 -0.25
N ILE A 4 13.00 9.13 -0.58
CA ILE A 4 11.90 9.26 0.38
C ILE A 4 11.01 8.02 0.28
N SER A 5 10.68 7.39 1.41
CA SER A 5 9.73 6.28 1.44
C SER A 5 8.35 6.74 1.88
N TRP A 6 7.34 6.46 1.07
CA TRP A 6 5.95 6.80 1.38
C TRP A 6 5.14 5.55 1.67
N TYR A 7 4.57 5.51 2.86
CA TYR A 7 3.67 4.45 3.29
C TYR A 7 2.22 4.91 3.12
N CYS A 8 1.43 4.16 2.35
CA CYS A 8 0.05 4.54 2.02
C CYS A 8 -0.92 3.49 2.53
N LEU A 9 -1.95 3.94 3.25
CA LEU A 9 -3.02 3.11 3.80
C LEU A 9 -4.30 3.33 3.00
N PRO A 10 -4.94 2.27 2.48
CA PRO A 10 -6.16 2.39 1.71
C PRO A 10 -7.33 2.84 2.60
N TYR A 11 -8.34 3.46 1.99
CA TYR A 11 -9.62 3.74 2.63
C TYR A 11 -10.38 2.45 2.97
N SER A 12 -11.44 2.56 3.78
CA SER A 12 -12.28 1.44 4.22
C SER A 12 -12.81 0.61 3.05
N GLY A 13 -12.51 -0.69 3.06
CA GLY A 13 -12.90 -1.62 1.99
C GLY A 13 -11.96 -1.63 0.78
N GLY A 14 -10.99 -0.71 0.71
CA GLY A 14 -9.98 -0.68 -0.35
C GLY A 14 -8.84 -1.69 -0.15
N SER A 15 -8.02 -1.82 -1.20
CA SER A 15 -6.78 -2.60 -1.21
C SER A 15 -5.60 -1.71 -1.57
N ALA A 16 -4.41 -2.07 -1.12
CA ALA A 16 -3.16 -1.40 -1.46
C ALA A 16 -2.91 -1.28 -2.98
N ALA A 17 -3.55 -2.13 -3.78
CA ALA A 17 -3.50 -2.09 -5.24
C ALA A 17 -3.93 -0.73 -5.83
N MET A 18 -4.78 0.04 -5.13
CA MET A 18 -5.21 1.38 -5.60
C MET A 18 -4.04 2.35 -5.84
N TYR A 19 -2.92 2.13 -5.13
CA TYR A 19 -1.74 3.00 -5.19
C TYR A 19 -0.75 2.57 -6.28
N TYR A 20 -0.87 1.40 -6.90
CA TYR A 20 0.11 0.97 -7.92
C TYR A 20 0.11 1.87 -9.15
N LYS A 21 -1.04 2.45 -9.51
CA LYS A 21 -1.16 3.44 -10.58
C LYS A 21 -0.39 4.74 -10.30
N TRP A 22 0.01 5.00 -9.05
CA TRP A 22 0.79 6.21 -8.72
C TRP A 22 2.26 6.06 -9.10
N ARG A 23 2.77 4.84 -9.29
CA ARG A 23 4.17 4.62 -9.67
C ARG A 23 4.55 5.28 -10.99
N SER A 24 3.60 5.49 -11.91
CA SER A 24 3.86 6.15 -13.19
C SER A 24 3.87 7.68 -13.12
N VAL A 25 3.41 8.28 -12.03
CA VAL A 25 3.30 9.75 -11.87
C VAL A 25 4.18 10.30 -10.75
N LEU A 26 4.77 9.43 -9.92
CA LEU A 26 5.64 9.82 -8.83
C LEU A 26 7.04 10.18 -9.33
N ALA A 27 7.68 11.12 -8.64
CA ALA A 27 9.07 11.45 -8.88
C ALA A 27 9.99 10.26 -8.54
N ASP A 28 11.09 10.13 -9.28
CA ASP A 28 12.02 8.99 -9.18
C ASP A 28 12.67 8.85 -7.79
N ASN A 29 12.73 9.96 -7.04
CA ASN A 29 13.24 9.97 -5.67
C ASN A 29 12.24 9.44 -4.62
N ILE A 30 11.00 9.10 -5.01
CA ILE A 30 9.95 8.63 -4.10
C ILE A 30 9.74 7.12 -4.27
N THR A 31 9.94 6.38 -3.18
CA THR A 31 9.64 4.95 -3.11
C THR A 31 8.27 4.73 -2.48
N LEU A 32 7.31 4.34 -3.31
CA LEU A 32 5.96 4.04 -2.85
C LEU A 32 5.89 2.65 -2.18
N ARG A 33 5.39 2.62 -0.94
CA ARG A 33 5.17 1.42 -0.12
C ARG A 33 3.71 1.32 0.31
N PRO A 34 2.81 0.85 -0.58
CA PRO A 34 1.42 0.60 -0.24
C PRO A 34 1.31 -0.49 0.84
N LEU A 35 0.55 -0.23 1.90
CA LEU A 35 0.32 -1.18 2.99
C LEU A 35 -1.03 -1.87 2.80
N GLU A 36 -0.99 -3.18 2.58
CA GLU A 36 -2.21 -3.98 2.46
C GLU A 36 -2.80 -4.27 3.85
N PRO A 37 -4.09 -4.05 4.10
CA PRO A 37 -4.77 -4.48 5.32
C PRO A 37 -4.90 -6.01 5.39
N SER A 38 -4.96 -6.56 6.59
CA SER A 38 -5.30 -7.97 6.79
C SER A 38 -6.67 -8.30 6.19
N GLY A 39 -6.82 -9.46 5.55
CA GLY A 39 -8.09 -9.87 4.94
C GLY A 39 -8.44 -9.08 3.67
N ARG A 40 -7.46 -8.42 3.03
CA ARG A 40 -7.61 -7.70 1.76
C ARG A 40 -6.44 -7.98 0.81
N GLY A 41 -6.72 -7.87 -0.49
CA GLY A 41 -5.72 -7.97 -1.57
C GLY A 41 -4.71 -9.11 -1.37
N THR A 42 -3.43 -8.75 -1.33
CA THR A 42 -2.34 -9.73 -1.15
C THR A 42 -2.34 -10.45 0.20
N ARG A 43 -3.02 -9.89 1.21
CA ARG A 43 -3.15 -10.43 2.58
C ARG A 43 -4.54 -11.01 2.85
N ILE A 44 -5.27 -11.44 1.82
CA ILE A 44 -6.65 -11.95 1.93
C ILE A 44 -6.80 -13.13 2.91
N ARG A 45 -5.78 -13.98 3.04
CA ARG A 45 -5.78 -15.13 3.95
C ARG A 45 -5.38 -14.79 5.39
N GLN A 46 -5.00 -13.54 5.67
CA GLN A 46 -4.61 -13.14 7.02
C GLN A 46 -5.83 -12.67 7.81
N PRO A 47 -6.00 -13.17 9.05
CA PRO A 47 -7.08 -12.73 9.92
C PRO A 47 -6.91 -11.26 10.32
N LEU A 48 -8.03 -10.57 10.60
CA LEU A 48 -8.03 -9.17 11.02
C LEU A 48 -7.29 -8.99 12.35
N CYS A 49 -7.58 -9.86 13.31
CA CYS A 49 -6.93 -9.95 14.61
C CYS A 49 -6.74 -11.43 14.97
N LEU A 50 -5.71 -11.72 15.77
CA LEU A 50 -5.60 -13.01 16.43
C LEU A 50 -6.56 -12.97 17.62
N THR A 51 -7.64 -13.74 17.54
CA THR A 51 -8.52 -14.05 18.67
C THR A 51 -7.87 -15.06 19.60
#